data_AF-A0A2A2WC23-F1
#
_entry.id   AF-A0A2A2WC23-F1
#
_cell.length_a   1.000
_cell.length_b   1.000
_cell.length_c   1.000
_cell.angle_alpha   90.00
_cell.angle_beta   90.00
_cell.angle_gamma   90.00
#
_symmetry.space_group_name_H-M   'P 1'
#
loop_
_entity.id
_entity.type
_entity.pdbx_description
1 polymer ?
#
loop_
_entity_poly.entity_id
_entity_poly.type
_entity_poly.pdbx_seq_one_letter_code
_entity_poly.pdbx_strand_id
1 'polypeptide(L)'
;MNQDHDQNSAQPPLNPGPIRSVAICPICDGGLCGVRICTGDDPTEPLPDRGFVMCDECEAVWMGPDVQSEHHYVDAQHTECPVCHGGLWAASRWADRDDVQRLGWSDAIDAGLDGESDV
;
A
#
# COMPACT_ATOMS: atom_id res chain seq x y z
N MET A 1 47.59 -2.61 11.13
CA MET A 1 46.55 -2.94 12.13
C MET A 1 45.84 -1.65 12.50
N ASN A 2 44.58 -1.74 12.93
CA ASN A 2 43.60 -0.67 13.20
C ASN A 2 42.55 -0.62 12.07
N GLN A 3 41.64 -1.60 12.04
CA GLN A 3 40.36 -1.66 12.77
C GLN A 3 39.27 -0.80 12.11
N ASP A 4 38.59 -1.51 11.21
CA ASP A 4 37.25 -1.33 10.68
C ASP A 4 36.28 -0.77 11.73
N HIS A 5 35.66 0.37 11.43
CA HIS A 5 34.45 0.85 12.10
C HIS A 5 33.33 0.86 11.06
N ASP A 6 32.78 -0.33 10.82
CA ASP A 6 31.42 -0.53 10.32
C ASP A 6 30.44 0.16 11.28
N GLN A 7 30.01 1.37 10.94
CA GLN A 7 28.86 2.01 11.57
C GLN A 7 27.62 1.65 10.75
N ASN A 8 27.10 0.44 11.01
CA ASN A 8 25.74 0.00 10.71
C ASN A 8 24.73 1.00 11.29
N SER A 9 24.47 2.06 10.55
CA SER A 9 23.39 3.00 10.81
C SER A 9 22.13 2.39 10.22
N ALA A 10 21.43 1.60 11.02
CA ALA A 10 20.07 1.15 10.73
C ALA A 10 19.14 2.37 10.69
N GLN A 11 19.15 3.08 9.56
CA GLN A 11 18.07 4.00 9.21
C GLN A 11 16.84 3.13 8.95
N PRO A 12 15.71 3.32 9.66
CA PRO A 12 14.46 2.70 9.24
C PRO A 12 14.21 3.13 7.78
N PRO A 13 13.74 2.24 6.90
CA PRO A 13 13.54 2.59 5.50
C PRO A 13 12.64 3.82 5.42
N LEU A 14 13.12 4.85 4.71
CA LEU A 14 12.49 6.18 4.59
C LEU A 14 11.11 6.14 3.86
N ASN A 15 10.68 4.96 3.45
CA ASN A 15 9.31 4.62 3.11
C ASN A 15 9.12 3.17 3.57
N PRO A 16 8.33 2.88 4.62
CA PRO A 16 7.93 1.51 4.83
C PRO A 16 7.08 1.12 3.62
N GLY A 17 7.51 0.10 2.88
CA GLY A 17 6.69 -0.52 1.86
C GLY A 17 5.32 -0.92 2.41
N PRO A 18 4.40 -1.38 1.56
CA PRO A 18 3.07 -1.74 2.00
C PRO A 18 3.11 -2.76 3.15
N ILE A 19 2.56 -2.35 4.30
CA ILE A 19 2.56 -3.19 5.50
C ILE A 19 1.52 -4.30 5.35
N ARG A 20 0.39 -4.02 4.70
CA ARG A 20 -0.74 -4.94 4.53
C ARG A 20 -0.85 -5.37 3.07
N SER A 21 -0.13 -6.43 2.71
CA SER A 21 -0.03 -6.92 1.34
C SER A 21 -0.93 -8.14 1.11
N VAL A 22 -1.54 -8.24 -0.07
CA VAL A 22 -2.41 -9.37 -0.44
C VAL A 22 -1.66 -10.42 -1.28
N ALA A 23 -0.61 -10.03 -1.99
CA ALA A 23 0.17 -10.89 -2.87
C ALA A 23 1.47 -10.21 -3.34
N ILE A 24 2.37 -11.00 -3.92
CA ILE A 24 3.38 -10.50 -4.86
C ILE A 24 2.68 -10.15 -6.17
N CYS A 25 3.06 -9.04 -6.80
CA CYS A 25 2.41 -8.54 -7.99
C CYS A 25 2.51 -9.52 -9.17
N PRO A 26 1.39 -9.98 -9.74
CA PRO A 26 1.40 -10.90 -10.88
C PRO A 26 1.75 -10.24 -12.22
N ILE A 27 1.96 -8.92 -12.23
CA ILE A 27 2.26 -8.15 -13.45
C ILE A 27 3.76 -7.90 -13.61
N CYS A 28 4.44 -7.55 -12.51
CA CYS A 28 5.88 -7.27 -12.53
C CYS A 28 6.73 -8.33 -11.82
N ASP A 29 6.12 -9.33 -11.18
CA ASP A 29 6.78 -10.43 -10.46
C ASP A 29 7.73 -10.00 -9.31
N GLY A 30 7.63 -8.75 -8.86
CA GLY A 30 8.58 -8.19 -7.88
C GLY A 30 7.98 -7.27 -6.81
N GLY A 31 6.99 -6.45 -7.17
CA GLY A 31 6.37 -5.51 -6.23
C GLY A 31 5.37 -6.18 -5.28
N LEU A 32 5.13 -5.54 -4.14
CA LEU A 32 4.12 -5.97 -3.19
C LEU A 32 2.78 -5.29 -3.50
N CYS A 33 1.73 -6.09 -3.59
CA CYS A 33 0.36 -5.59 -3.77
C CYS A 33 -0.23 -5.24 -2.41
N GLY A 34 -0.05 -3.98 -1.99
CA GLY A 34 -0.51 -3.45 -0.72
C GLY A 34 -1.91 -2.87 -0.76
N VAL A 35 -2.62 -2.91 0.35
CA VAL A 35 -3.89 -2.18 0.50
C VAL A 35 -3.62 -0.71 0.77
N ARG A 36 -4.24 0.18 -0.02
CA ARG A 36 -4.36 1.61 0.25
C ARG A 36 -5.78 1.96 0.66
N ILE A 37 -5.91 2.80 1.67
CA ILE A 37 -7.18 3.35 2.11
C ILE A 37 -7.33 4.77 1.56
N CYS A 38 -8.51 5.10 1.03
CA CYS A 38 -8.83 6.47 0.66
C CYS A 38 -9.11 7.29 1.91
N THR A 39 -8.46 8.45 2.03
CA THR A 39 -8.61 9.38 3.16
C THR A 39 -9.49 10.58 2.83
N GLY A 40 -10.15 10.58 1.66
CA GLY A 40 -10.88 11.75 1.16
C GLY A 40 -9.95 12.87 0.69
N ASP A 41 -10.48 13.78 -0.14
CA ASP A 41 -9.79 15.01 -0.55
C ASP A 41 -10.20 16.21 0.32
N ASP A 42 -11.37 16.12 0.98
CA ASP A 42 -11.88 17.12 1.90
C ASP A 42 -11.92 16.54 3.33
N PRO A 43 -11.23 17.17 4.31
CA PRO A 43 -11.15 16.69 5.69
C PRO A 43 -12.42 16.96 6.51
N THR A 44 -13.40 17.68 5.96
CA THR A 44 -14.68 17.99 6.62
C THR A 44 -15.75 16.95 6.27
N GLU A 45 -15.55 16.19 5.20
CA GLU A 45 -16.39 15.06 4.81
C GLU A 45 -15.98 13.77 5.53
N PRO A 46 -16.94 12.86 5.82
CA PRO A 46 -16.62 11.57 6.41
C PRO A 46 -15.70 10.75 5.49
N LEU A 47 -14.73 10.06 6.09
CA LEU A 47 -13.81 9.20 5.35
C LEU A 47 -14.59 8.11 4.60
N PRO A 48 -14.28 7.85 3.32
CA PRO A 48 -14.88 6.74 2.61
C PRO A 48 -14.47 5.41 3.26
N ASP A 49 -15.43 4.50 3.41
CA ASP A 49 -15.21 3.10 3.80
C ASP A 49 -14.77 2.26 2.59
N ARG A 50 -13.76 2.77 1.85
CA ARG A 50 -13.28 2.15 0.62
C ARG A 50 -11.76 2.27 0.50
N GLY A 51 -11.17 1.18 0.04
CA GLY A 51 -9.76 1.06 -0.29
C GLY A 51 -9.58 0.33 -1.62
N PHE A 52 -8.34 0.20 -2.02
CA PHE A 52 -7.93 -0.51 -3.23
C PHE A 52 -6.56 -1.14 -2.99
N VAL A 53 -6.26 -2.21 -3.72
CA VAL A 53 -4.92 -2.80 -3.74
C VAL A 53 -4.09 -2.08 -4.78
N MET A 54 -2.84 -1.75 -4.46
CA MET A 54 -1.90 -1.10 -5.36
C MET A 54 -0.53 -1.79 -5.25
N CYS A 55 0.08 -2.09 -6.39
CA CYS A 55 1.48 -2.53 -6.44
C CYS A 55 2.41 -1.34 -6.14
N ASP A 56 3.39 -1.51 -5.24
CA ASP A 56 4.32 -0.43 -4.90
C ASP A 56 5.38 -0.14 -5.97
N GLU A 57 5.61 -1.09 -6.90
CA GLU A 57 6.61 -0.96 -7.96
C GLU A 57 6.00 -0.50 -9.30
N CYS A 58 4.98 -1.20 -9.80
CA CYS A 58 4.39 -0.92 -11.11
C CYS A 58 3.09 -0.13 -11.07
N GLU A 59 2.59 0.20 -9.88
CA GLU A 59 1.42 1.05 -9.67
C GLU A 59 0.11 0.50 -10.26
N ALA A 60 0.07 -0.80 -10.59
CA ALA A 60 -1.16 -1.50 -10.95
C ALA A 60 -2.14 -1.50 -9.77
N VAL A 61 -3.42 -1.26 -10.06
CA VAL A 61 -4.49 -1.09 -9.07
C VAL A 61 -5.60 -2.11 -9.28
N TRP A 62 -6.08 -2.69 -8.17
CA TRP A 62 -7.27 -3.52 -8.09
C TRP A 62 -8.27 -2.92 -7.10
N MET A 63 -9.54 -2.83 -7.49
CA MET A 63 -10.60 -2.26 -6.63
C MET A 63 -11.12 -3.22 -5.56
N GLY A 64 -10.67 -4.48 -5.59
CA GLY A 64 -11.03 -5.51 -4.63
C GLY A 64 -9.81 -5.99 -3.81
N PRO A 65 -10.04 -6.85 -2.82
CA PRO A 65 -8.99 -7.42 -1.97
C PRO A 65 -8.20 -8.56 -2.64
N ASP A 66 -8.02 -8.51 -3.97
CA ASP A 66 -7.35 -9.58 -4.71
C ASP A 66 -6.60 -9.01 -5.93
N VAL A 67 -5.69 -9.82 -6.47
CA VAL A 67 -4.88 -9.49 -7.66
C VAL A 67 -5.26 -10.31 -8.89
N GLN A 68 -6.38 -11.05 -8.82
CA GLN A 68 -6.85 -11.93 -9.91
C GLN A 68 -7.91 -11.22 -10.77
N SER A 69 -8.57 -10.21 -10.21
CA SER A 69 -9.54 -9.34 -10.88
C SER A 69 -8.88 -8.41 -11.91
N GLU A 70 -9.71 -7.73 -12.70
CA GLU A 70 -9.25 -6.71 -13.65
C GLU A 70 -8.48 -5.61 -12.92
N HIS A 71 -7.30 -5.28 -13.45
CA HIS A 71 -6.46 -4.20 -12.95
C HIS A 71 -6.50 -3.00 -13.89
N HIS A 72 -6.18 -1.84 -13.34
CA HIS A 72 -5.97 -0.61 -14.10
C HIS A 72 -4.72 0.11 -13.59
N TYR A 73 -4.24 1.08 -14.36
CA TYR A 73 -3.17 1.97 -13.94
C TYR A 73 -3.76 3.36 -13.70
N VAL A 74 -3.22 4.06 -12.71
CA VAL A 74 -3.50 5.48 -12.53
C VAL A 74 -2.90 6.28 -13.69
N ASP A 75 -3.55 7.38 -14.07
CA ASP A 75 -3.02 8.24 -15.11
C ASP A 75 -1.72 8.90 -14.61
N ALA A 76 -0.62 8.69 -15.35
CA ALA A 76 0.69 9.20 -14.94
C ALA A 76 0.78 10.74 -14.95
N GLN A 77 -0.09 11.44 -15.66
CA GLN A 77 -0.15 12.90 -15.68
C GLN A 77 -1.10 13.44 -14.60
N HIS A 78 -2.13 12.66 -14.26
CA HIS A 78 -3.13 12.97 -13.25
C HIS A 78 -3.26 11.80 -12.27
N THR A 79 -2.29 11.70 -11.35
CA THR A 79 -2.27 10.63 -10.34
C THR A 79 -3.38 10.86 -9.31
N GLU A 80 -4.57 10.36 -9.61
CA GLU A 80 -5.78 10.50 -8.81
C GLU A 80 -6.08 9.23 -8.02
N CYS A 81 -6.68 9.40 -6.84
CA CYS A 81 -7.21 8.30 -6.05
C CYS A 81 -8.41 7.68 -6.78
N PRO A 82 -8.41 6.36 -7.07
CA PRO A 82 -9.51 5.69 -7.77
C PRO A 82 -10.87 5.75 -7.05
N VAL A 83 -10.87 6.14 -5.77
CA VAL A 83 -12.07 6.19 -4.93
C VAL A 83 -12.70 7.58 -4.90
N CYS A 84 -11.90 8.62 -4.64
CA CYS A 84 -12.40 9.99 -4.44
C CYS A 84 -11.99 10.99 -5.54
N HIS A 85 -11.12 10.58 -6.48
CA HIS A 85 -10.50 11.46 -7.49
C HIS A 85 -9.63 12.61 -6.93
N GLY A 86 -9.37 12.64 -5.63
CA GLY A 86 -8.35 13.50 -5.03
C GLY A 86 -6.94 13.05 -5.40
N GLY A 87 -5.92 13.84 -5.08
CA GLY A 87 -4.53 13.48 -5.42
C GLY A 87 -4.10 12.17 -4.76
N LEU A 88 -3.68 11.15 -5.53
CA LEU A 88 -3.44 9.78 -5.06
C LEU A 88 -2.61 9.72 -3.76
N TRP A 89 -1.50 10.45 -3.71
CA TRP A 89 -0.57 10.41 -2.58
C TRP A 89 -1.01 11.25 -1.37
N ALA A 90 -1.94 12.18 -1.56
CA ALA A 90 -2.47 13.05 -0.50
C ALA A 90 -3.81 12.57 0.06
N ALA A 91 -4.64 11.98 -0.80
CA ALA A 91 -5.99 11.48 -0.52
C ALA A 91 -6.03 9.95 -0.34
N SER A 92 -4.87 9.29 -0.25
CA SER A 92 -4.76 7.90 0.16
C SER A 92 -3.45 7.62 0.88
N ARG A 93 -3.44 6.58 1.71
CA ARG A 93 -2.25 6.07 2.39
C ARG A 93 -2.23 4.56 2.40
N TRP A 94 -1.09 3.94 2.68
CA TRP A 94 -1.04 2.52 3.00
C TRP A 94 -1.92 2.22 4.22
N ALA A 95 -2.71 1.16 4.10
CA ALA A 95 -3.66 0.75 5.11
C ALA A 95 -2.91 0.16 6.32
N ASP A 96 -3.41 0.49 7.52
CA ASP A 96 -2.99 -0.17 8.75
C ASP A 96 -3.96 -1.33 9.10
N ARG A 97 -3.80 -1.93 10.28
CA ARG A 97 -4.63 -3.07 10.70
C ARG A 97 -6.11 -2.66 10.86
N ASP A 98 -6.38 -1.50 11.46
CA ASP A 98 -7.75 -1.02 11.69
C ASP A 98 -8.44 -0.71 10.35
N ASP A 99 -7.72 -0.18 9.37
CA ASP A 99 -8.27 0.05 8.03
C ASP A 99 -8.71 -1.25 7.36
N VAL A 100 -7.82 -2.26 7.34
CA VAL A 100 -8.12 -3.55 6.71
C VAL A 100 -9.30 -4.22 7.42
N GLN A 101 -9.37 -4.12 8.74
CA GLN A 101 -10.52 -4.61 9.50
C GLN A 101 -11.81 -3.85 9.17
N ARG A 102 -11.75 -2.52 9.04
CA ARG A 102 -12.89 -1.68 8.64
C ARG A 102 -13.39 -2.01 7.23
N LEU A 103 -12.48 -2.33 6.31
CA LEU A 103 -12.82 -2.80 4.95
C LEU A 103 -13.38 -4.23 4.94
N GLY A 104 -13.18 -5.00 6.02
CA GLY A 104 -13.49 -6.43 6.06
C GLY A 104 -12.55 -7.26 5.19
N TRP A 105 -11.31 -6.79 4.96
CA TRP A 105 -10.33 -7.41 4.07
C TRP A 105 -9.26 -8.20 4.82
N SER A 106 -9.43 -8.40 6.14
CA SER A 106 -8.44 -9.08 6.99
C SER A 106 -8.05 -10.47 6.49
N ASP A 107 -9.01 -11.24 5.99
CA ASP A 107 -8.77 -12.59 5.46
C ASP A 107 -8.04 -12.62 4.10
N ALA A 108 -7.91 -11.46 3.44
CA ALA A 108 -7.21 -11.35 2.16
C ALA A 108 -5.74 -10.93 2.30
N ILE A 109 -5.32 -10.51 3.49
CA ILE A 109 -3.94 -10.13 3.75
C ILE A 109 -3.07 -11.39 3.88
N ASP A 110 -1.98 -11.43 3.13
CA ASP A 110 -0.97 -12.47 3.26
C ASP A 110 0.03 -12.08 4.35
N ALA A 111 -0.13 -12.71 5.52
CA ALA A 111 0.71 -12.46 6.69
C ALA A 111 2.20 -12.82 6.48
N GLY A 112 2.55 -13.58 5.43
CA GLY A 112 3.94 -13.87 5.06
C GLY A 112 4.60 -12.75 4.25
N LEU A 113 3.80 -11.79 3.76
CA LEU A 113 4.25 -10.60 3.02
C LEU A 113 4.18 -9.32 3.86
N ASP A 114 3.44 -9.33 4.98
CA ASP A 114 3.55 -8.31 6.01
C ASP A 114 5.00 -8.25 6.52
N GLY A 115 5.65 -7.10 6.36
CA GLY A 115 6.98 -6.89 6.92
C GLY A 115 6.97 -7.20 8.42
N GLU A 116 7.88 -8.07 8.85
CA GLU A 116 8.05 -8.42 10.27
C GLU A 116 8.21 -7.14 11.08
N SER A 117 7.16 -6.75 11.79
CA SER A 117 7.32 -5.81 12.90
C SER A 117 8.04 -6.60 13.99
N ASP A 118 9.37 -6.62 13.90
CA ASP A 118 10.25 -7.12 14.96
C ASP A 118 9.84 -6.39 16.24
N VAL A 119 9.46 -7.19 17.24
CA VAL A 119 8.89 -6.78 18.54
C VAL A 119 9.89 -6.07 19.44
#